data_AF-A0A7R9ZCB4-F1
#
_entry.id   AF-A0A7R9ZCB4-F1
#
_cell.length_a   1.000
_cell.length_b   1.000
_cell.length_c   1.000
_cell.angle_alpha   90.00
_cell.angle_beta   90.00
_cell.angle_gamma   90.00
#
_symmetry.space_group_name_H-M   'P 1'
#
loop_
_entity.id
_entity.type
_entity.pdbx_description
1 polymer ?
#
loop_
_entity_poly.entity_id
_entity_poly.type
_entity_poly.pdbx_seq_one_letter_code
_entity_poly.pdbx_strand_id
1 'polypeptide(L)'
;GQNAPDSDCSMQCFNGGVCKKGSADYGPLAVDSDGNAISFLTETNDANGEFCECPEGWTGLKCTDSYQWCWERPGGLDDERWTEGFACFHGGECVDDTENLSDFKCDCKDGWSGSQCETRDDGASQGQDCSLQCYNGGVCA
;
A
#
# COMPACT_ATOMS: atom_id res chain seq x y z
N GLY A 1 -12.87 6.47 -28.22
CA GLY A 1 -12.90 5.39 -27.24
C GLY A 1 -12.10 4.23 -27.78
N GLN A 2 -10.85 4.11 -27.35
CA GLN A 2 -10.00 2.94 -27.62
C GLN A 2 -9.01 2.84 -26.45
N ASN A 3 -9.38 2.07 -25.42
CA ASN A 3 -8.41 1.49 -24.49
C ASN A 3 -7.89 0.23 -25.18
N ALA A 4 -6.92 0.39 -26.08
CA ALA A 4 -6.05 -0.72 -26.46
C ALA A 4 -5.06 -0.93 -25.30
N PRO A 5 -4.66 -2.18 -24.99
CA PRO A 5 -3.49 -2.39 -24.15
C PRO A 5 -2.32 -1.63 -24.78
N ASP A 6 -1.66 -0.79 -24.01
CA ASP A 6 -0.55 0.04 -24.47
C ASP A 6 0.57 -0.89 -24.92
N SER A 7 0.70 -1.09 -26.23
CA SER A 7 1.61 -2.09 -26.83
C SER A 7 3.09 -1.76 -26.64
N ASP A 8 3.40 -0.63 -25.98
CA ASP A 8 4.74 -0.15 -25.67
C ASP A 8 5.04 -0.19 -24.15
N CYS A 9 4.23 -0.92 -23.38
CA CYS A 9 4.44 -1.10 -21.95
C CYS A 9 5.11 -2.46 -21.67
N SER A 10 6.26 -2.43 -20.97
CA SER A 10 7.13 -3.58 -20.74
C SER A 10 7.21 -4.03 -19.28
N MET A 11 6.72 -3.20 -18.36
CA MET A 11 6.68 -3.47 -16.94
C MET A 11 5.79 -4.68 -16.61
N GLN A 12 6.33 -5.58 -15.79
CA GLN A 12 5.58 -6.71 -15.29
C GLN A 12 4.74 -6.30 -14.07
N CYS A 13 3.43 -6.36 -14.24
CA CYS A 13 2.45 -6.18 -13.17
C CYS A 13 2.02 -7.53 -12.58
N PHE A 14 1.65 -7.54 -11.30
CA PHE A 14 1.20 -8.72 -10.57
C PHE A 14 -0.29 -8.61 -10.23
N ASN A 15 -0.87 -9.73 -9.77
CA ASN A 15 -2.23 -9.80 -9.23
C ASN A 15 -3.33 -9.23 -10.15
N GLY A 16 -3.14 -9.31 -11.47
CA GLY A 16 -4.08 -8.79 -12.47
C GLY A 16 -3.92 -7.31 -12.81
N GLY A 17 -2.85 -6.67 -12.34
CA GLY A 17 -2.51 -5.30 -12.72
C GLY A 17 -2.23 -5.15 -14.22
N VAL A 18 -2.52 -3.95 -14.74
CA VAL A 18 -2.35 -3.61 -16.15
C VAL A 18 -1.27 -2.54 -16.30
N CYS A 19 -0.24 -2.85 -17.08
CA CYS A 19 0.85 -1.93 -17.38
C CYS A 19 0.33 -0.73 -18.17
N LYS A 20 0.70 0.49 -17.76
CA LYS A 20 0.39 1.75 -18.44
C LYS A 20 1.59 2.70 -18.45
N LYS A 21 1.65 3.58 -19.45
CA LYS A 21 2.54 4.74 -19.45
C LYS A 21 1.95 5.88 -18.60
N GLY A 22 2.80 6.58 -17.86
CA GLY A 22 2.45 7.73 -17.03
C GLY A 22 2.97 7.61 -15.61
N SER A 23 2.14 7.97 -14.65
CA SER A 23 2.43 7.90 -13.21
C SER A 23 1.21 7.35 -12.50
N ALA A 24 1.43 6.43 -11.57
CA ALA A 24 0.42 5.92 -10.67
C ALA A 24 -0.13 7.05 -9.80
N ASP A 25 -1.45 7.04 -9.62
CA ASP A 25 -2.13 7.82 -8.60
C ASP A 25 -2.64 6.85 -7.54
N TYR A 26 -1.98 6.83 -6.38
CA TYR A 26 -2.37 5.98 -5.25
C TYR A 26 -3.52 6.61 -4.43
N GLY A 27 -3.95 7.83 -4.78
CA GLY A 27 -5.06 8.52 -4.13
C GLY A 27 -4.94 8.54 -2.60
N PRO A 28 -6.01 8.17 -1.87
CA PRO A 28 -6.01 8.18 -0.41
C PRO A 28 -5.05 7.17 0.23
N LEU A 29 -4.58 6.14 -0.51
CA LEU A 29 -3.60 5.18 0.01
C LEU A 29 -2.21 5.80 0.20
N ALA A 30 -1.92 6.94 -0.44
CA ALA A 30 -0.58 7.52 -0.45
C ALA A 30 -0.12 8.11 0.88
N VAL A 31 -1.03 8.27 1.86
CA VAL A 31 -0.75 8.97 3.12
C VAL A 31 -1.16 8.17 4.34
N ASP A 32 -0.43 8.38 5.44
CA ASP A 32 -0.75 7.81 6.73
C ASP A 32 -1.86 8.58 7.47
N SER A 33 -2.27 8.10 8.65
CA SER A 33 -3.27 8.76 9.50
C SER A 33 -2.86 10.17 9.97
N ASP A 34 -1.56 10.47 9.98
CA ASP A 34 -1.00 11.78 10.31
C ASP A 34 -0.82 12.67 9.06
N GLY A 35 -1.13 12.15 7.87
CA GLY A 35 -0.98 12.83 6.59
C GLY A 35 0.44 12.78 6.01
N ASN A 36 1.34 11.97 6.57
CA ASN A 36 2.68 11.77 6.00
C ASN A 36 2.63 10.81 4.83
N ALA A 37 3.52 10.99 3.85
CA ALA A 37 3.59 10.09 2.71
C ALA A 37 4.00 8.67 3.14
N ILE A 38 3.26 7.67 2.69
CA ILE A 38 3.58 6.26 2.90
C ILE A 38 4.76 5.89 2.00
N SER A 39 5.87 5.51 2.64
CA SER A 39 7.18 5.38 1.99
C SER A 39 7.17 4.48 0.74
N PHE A 40 6.50 3.33 0.78
CA PHE A 40 6.44 2.39 -0.33
C PHE A 40 5.48 2.81 -1.47
N LEU A 41 4.71 3.88 -1.29
CA LEU A 41 3.79 4.45 -2.28
C LEU A 41 4.27 5.82 -2.80
N THR A 42 5.56 6.12 -2.65
CA THR A 42 6.14 7.36 -3.18
C THR A 42 6.62 7.23 -4.63
N GLU A 43 7.05 6.04 -5.04
CA GLU A 43 7.46 5.76 -6.41
C GLU A 43 6.22 5.57 -7.30
N THR A 44 6.00 6.46 -8.26
CA THR A 44 4.79 6.48 -9.10
C THR A 44 5.01 5.94 -10.51
N ASN A 45 6.26 5.79 -10.95
CA ASN A 45 6.61 5.12 -12.20
C ASN A 45 8.06 4.63 -12.17
N ASP A 46 8.38 3.71 -13.07
CA ASP A 46 9.74 3.28 -13.33
C ASP A 46 10.52 4.29 -14.20
N ALA A 47 11.78 3.96 -14.52
CA ALA A 47 12.66 4.79 -15.36
C ALA A 47 12.15 5.02 -16.80
N ASN A 48 11.21 4.19 -17.28
CA ASN A 48 10.59 4.31 -18.60
C ASN A 48 9.24 5.05 -18.55
N GLY A 49 8.88 5.59 -17.37
CA GLY A 49 7.58 6.23 -17.14
C GLY A 49 6.44 5.22 -17.21
N GLU A 50 6.66 3.98 -16.75
CA GLU A 50 5.65 2.93 -16.70
C GLU A 50 5.19 2.68 -15.26
N PHE A 51 3.91 2.36 -15.09
CA PHE A 51 3.32 1.99 -13.81
C PHE A 51 2.25 0.92 -14.03
N CYS A 52 1.89 0.21 -12.96
CA CYS A 52 0.76 -0.72 -13.01
C CYS A 52 -0.50 -0.05 -12.47
N GLU A 53 -1.56 -0.04 -13.27
CA GLU A 53 -2.92 0.19 -12.76
C GLU A 53 -3.38 -1.07 -12.03
N CYS A 54 -3.58 -0.96 -10.72
CA CYS A 54 -3.89 -2.09 -9.86
C CYS A 54 -5.41 -2.28 -9.69
N PRO A 55 -5.87 -3.54 -9.65
CA PRO A 55 -7.24 -3.83 -9.23
C PRO A 55 -7.44 -3.50 -7.74
N GLU A 56 -8.70 -3.40 -7.33
CA GLU A 56 -9.09 -3.20 -5.92
C GLU A 56 -8.43 -4.26 -5.01
N GLY A 57 -7.96 -3.82 -3.84
CA GLY A 57 -7.23 -4.64 -2.88
C GLY A 57 -5.74 -4.82 -3.20
N TRP A 58 -5.23 -4.26 -4.30
CA TRP A 58 -3.80 -4.26 -4.64
C TRP A 58 -3.29 -2.85 -4.92
N THR A 59 -2.05 -2.57 -4.50
CA THR A 59 -1.39 -1.27 -4.64
C THR A 59 0.11 -1.44 -4.85
N GLY A 60 0.82 -0.33 -4.88
CA GLY A 60 2.25 -0.26 -5.17
C GLY A 60 2.52 -0.28 -6.67
N LEU A 61 3.74 0.10 -7.03
CA LEU A 61 4.12 0.34 -8.41
C LEU A 61 3.92 -0.89 -9.33
N LYS A 62 3.97 -2.10 -8.76
CA LYS A 62 3.81 -3.38 -9.47
C LYS A 62 2.58 -4.19 -9.06
N CYS A 63 1.67 -3.64 -8.24
CA CYS A 63 0.52 -4.34 -7.68
C CYS A 63 0.90 -5.58 -6.85
N THR A 64 2.00 -5.50 -6.10
CA THR A 64 2.51 -6.56 -5.23
C THR A 64 1.98 -6.47 -3.81
N ASP A 65 1.57 -5.28 -3.41
CA ASP A 65 1.20 -4.98 -2.03
C ASP A 65 -0.31 -5.02 -1.91
N SER A 66 -0.83 -5.93 -1.09
CA SER A 66 -2.26 -6.02 -0.83
C SER A 66 -2.67 -4.96 0.18
N TYR A 67 -3.88 -4.44 0.05
CA TYR A 67 -4.49 -3.60 1.07
C TYR A 67 -5.93 -4.00 1.35
N GLN A 68 -6.41 -3.69 2.56
CA GLN A 68 -7.81 -3.79 2.93
C GLN A 68 -8.28 -2.45 3.48
N TRP A 69 -9.43 -1.95 3.01
CA TRP A 69 -10.03 -0.76 3.60
C TRP A 69 -10.51 -1.02 5.03
N CYS A 70 -10.24 -0.05 5.90
CA CYS A 70 -10.93 0.18 7.16
C CYS A 70 -11.96 1.27 6.94
N TRP A 71 -13.24 0.92 7.11
CA TRP A 71 -14.31 1.86 6.92
C TRP A 71 -14.55 2.67 8.19
N GLU A 72 -14.65 3.98 8.03
CA GLU A 72 -15.06 4.87 9.11
C GLU A 72 -16.59 4.96 9.20
N ARG A 73 -17.07 5.13 10.44
CA ARG A 73 -18.47 5.39 10.76
C ARG A 73 -18.61 6.83 11.28
N PRO A 74 -18.65 7.84 10.41
CA PRO A 74 -18.66 9.25 10.83
C PRO A 74 -19.85 9.64 11.73
N GLY A 75 -20.95 8.88 11.71
CA GLY A 75 -22.11 9.10 12.58
C GLY A 75 -22.23 8.17 13.79
N GLY A 76 -21.26 7.28 14.03
CA GLY A 76 -21.31 6.30 15.12
C GLY A 76 -22.04 5.00 14.77
N LEU A 77 -22.29 4.15 15.78
CA LEU A 77 -22.79 2.78 15.60
C LEU A 77 -24.19 2.69 14.95
N ASP A 78 -24.97 3.77 14.95
CA ASP A 78 -26.31 3.87 14.37
C ASP A 78 -26.35 4.55 12.98
N ASP A 79 -25.22 5.04 12.46
CA ASP A 79 -25.10 5.55 11.10
C ASP A 79 -24.64 4.44 10.14
N GLU A 80 -25.42 4.22 9.08
CA GLU A 80 -25.16 3.23 8.03
C GLU A 80 -24.32 3.83 6.88
N ARG A 81 -23.93 5.10 6.96
CA ARG A 81 -23.06 5.75 5.98
C ARG A 81 -21.60 5.41 6.28
N TRP A 82 -21.09 4.41 5.57
CA TRP A 82 -19.69 4.01 5.58
C TRP A 82 -18.88 4.88 4.63
N THR A 83 -17.73 5.36 5.07
CA THR A 83 -16.73 6.03 4.23
C THR A 83 -15.42 5.28 4.29
N GLU A 84 -14.64 5.30 3.21
CA GLU A 84 -13.23 4.85 3.26
C GLU A 84 -12.51 5.75 4.26
N GLY A 85 -11.94 5.14 5.31
CA GLY A 85 -11.11 5.84 6.29
C GLY A 85 -9.64 5.69 5.89
N PHE A 86 -9.04 4.60 6.35
CA PHE A 86 -7.65 4.26 6.11
C PHE A 86 -7.51 2.83 5.59
N ALA A 87 -6.31 2.40 5.17
CA ALA A 87 -6.08 1.05 4.65
C ALA A 87 -5.07 0.27 5.49
N CYS A 88 -5.30 -1.02 5.68
CA CYS A 88 -4.32 -1.95 6.23
C CYS A 88 -3.53 -2.60 5.11
N PHE A 89 -2.22 -2.40 5.08
CA PHE A 89 -1.32 -2.89 4.03
C PHE A 89 -0.71 -4.25 4.36
N HIS A 90 -0.09 -4.86 3.34
CA HIS A 90 0.73 -6.07 3.44
C HIS A 90 0.03 -7.27 4.08
N GLY A 91 -1.28 -7.36 3.85
CA GLY A 91 -2.11 -8.45 4.36
C GLY A 91 -2.61 -8.22 5.78
N GLY A 92 -2.44 -7.02 6.33
CA GLY A 92 -3.10 -6.60 7.54
C GLY A 92 -4.62 -6.61 7.40
N GLU A 93 -5.31 -6.94 8.49
CA GLU A 93 -6.76 -7.08 8.52
C GLU A 93 -7.38 -5.93 9.33
N CYS A 94 -8.48 -5.36 8.85
CA CYS A 94 -9.21 -4.39 9.65
C CYS A 94 -10.05 -5.11 10.71
N VAL A 95 -9.82 -4.79 11.97
CA VAL A 95 -10.52 -5.38 13.12
C VAL A 95 -11.13 -4.29 14.00
N ASP A 96 -12.18 -4.65 14.74
CA ASP A 96 -12.78 -3.74 15.73
C ASP A 96 -11.74 -3.31 16.78
N ASP A 97 -11.62 -2.01 17.04
CA ASP A 97 -10.80 -1.57 18.15
C ASP A 97 -11.57 -1.76 19.47
N THR A 98 -11.16 -2.77 20.23
CA THR A 98 -11.77 -3.10 21.52
C THR A 98 -11.52 -2.05 22.59
N GLU A 99 -10.53 -1.17 22.39
CA GLU A 99 -10.20 -0.08 23.33
C GLU A 99 -11.01 1.18 23.02
N ASN A 100 -11.23 1.49 21.74
CA ASN A 100 -12.12 2.54 21.28
C ASN A 100 -13.28 1.91 20.49
N LEU A 101 -14.35 1.52 21.20
CA LEU A 101 -15.52 0.77 20.69
C LEU A 101 -16.27 1.40 19.50
N SER A 102 -15.85 2.57 19.02
CA SER A 102 -16.39 3.26 17.85
C SER A 102 -15.41 3.30 16.68
N ASP A 103 -14.26 2.64 16.78
CA ASP A 103 -13.15 2.74 15.84
C ASP A 103 -12.64 1.36 15.40
N PHE A 104 -11.90 1.36 14.30
CA PHE A 104 -11.24 0.18 13.75
C PHE A 104 -9.72 0.36 13.83
N LYS A 105 -9.00 -0.76 13.81
CA LYS A 105 -7.53 -0.76 13.70
C LYS A 105 -7.04 -1.88 12.80
N CYS A 106 -5.81 -1.77 12.34
CA CYS A 106 -5.15 -2.85 11.63
C CYS A 106 -4.57 -3.89 12.59
N ASP A 107 -4.87 -5.15 12.33
CA ASP A 107 -4.12 -6.30 12.82
C ASP A 107 -3.02 -6.64 11.81
N CYS A 108 -1.78 -6.26 12.12
CA CYS A 108 -0.64 -6.44 11.22
C CYS A 108 -0.11 -7.88 11.24
N LYS A 109 0.26 -8.38 10.05
CA LYS A 109 0.97 -9.66 9.93
C LYS A 109 2.40 -9.53 10.44
N ASP A 110 2.98 -10.66 10.83
CA ASP A 110 4.37 -10.75 11.31
C ASP A 110 5.35 -10.03 10.37
N GLY A 111 6.16 -9.13 10.93
CA GLY A 111 7.17 -8.35 10.21
C GLY A 111 6.68 -6.98 9.70
N TRP A 112 5.44 -6.61 10.01
CA TRP A 112 4.85 -5.32 9.69
C TRP A 112 4.28 -4.63 10.94
N SER A 113 4.40 -3.31 10.96
CA SER A 113 3.91 -2.43 12.02
C SER A 113 3.49 -1.06 11.46
N GLY A 114 3.05 -0.17 12.34
CA GLY A 114 2.40 1.10 11.98
C GLY A 114 0.88 1.01 12.12
N SER A 115 0.19 2.15 12.11
CA SER A 115 -1.28 2.18 12.24
C SER A 115 -1.98 1.53 11.05
N GLN A 116 -1.29 1.45 9.91
CA GLN A 116 -1.76 0.90 8.64
C GLN A 116 -0.92 -0.29 8.18
N CYS A 117 -0.05 -0.83 9.02
CA CYS A 117 0.91 -1.88 8.66
C CYS A 117 1.85 -1.48 7.49
N GLU A 118 2.16 -0.18 7.40
CA GLU A 118 2.94 0.43 6.34
C GLU A 118 4.45 0.36 6.57
N THR A 119 4.87 0.00 7.79
CA THR A 119 6.27 -0.03 8.21
C THR A 119 6.76 -1.46 8.34
N ARG A 120 7.92 -1.76 7.75
CA ARG A 120 8.56 -3.08 7.87
C ARG A 120 9.41 -3.13 9.13
N ASP A 121 9.22 -4.17 9.96
CA ASP A 121 9.88 -4.26 11.27
C ASP A 121 11.40 -4.43 11.19
N ASP A 122 11.90 -5.02 10.11
CA ASP A 122 13.33 -5.22 9.91
C ASP A 122 14.06 -3.94 9.43
N GLY A 123 13.35 -2.82 9.34
CA GLY A 123 13.89 -1.52 8.97
C GLY A 123 14.39 -1.44 7.53
N ALA A 124 14.19 -2.48 6.72
CA ALA A 124 14.50 -2.41 5.30
C ALA A 124 13.49 -1.47 4.64
N SER A 125 13.97 -0.34 4.14
CA SER A 125 13.20 0.48 3.23
C SER A 125 12.84 -0.38 2.00
N GLN A 126 11.56 -0.39 1.62
CA GLN A 126 11.09 -1.09 0.41
C GLN A 126 11.84 -0.48 -0.79
N GLY A 127 12.85 -1.20 -1.30
CA GLY A 127 13.77 -0.71 -2.35
C GLY A 127 15.26 -0.82 -2.00
N GLN A 128 15.62 -1.00 -0.72
CA GLN A 128 16.95 -1.50 -0.37
C GLN A 128 16.98 -3.00 -0.57
N ASP A 129 17.44 -3.39 -1.75
CA ASP A 129 17.88 -4.74 -1.99
C ASP A 129 19.03 -5.09 -1.02
N CYS A 130 18.71 -5.75 0.09
CA CYS A 130 19.67 -6.37 1.00
C CYS A 130 20.35 -7.61 0.37
N SER A 131 20.30 -7.81 -0.96
CA SER A 131 21.15 -8.79 -1.65
C SER A 131 22.65 -8.50 -1.51
N LEU A 132 23.02 -7.28 -1.10
CA LEU A 132 24.34 -7.03 -0.53
C LEU A 132 24.43 -7.65 0.87
N GLN A 133 24.80 -8.93 0.92
CA GLN A 133 25.21 -9.60 2.15
C GLN A 133 26.29 -8.76 2.84
N CYS A 134 25.95 -8.05 3.92
CA CYS A 134 26.93 -7.39 4.77
C CYS A 134 27.70 -8.44 5.59
N TYR A 135 28.76 -9.01 5.02
CA TYR A 135 29.73 -9.77 5.83
C TYR A 135 30.46 -8.81 6.80
N ASN A 136 30.66 -9.26 8.04
CA ASN A 136 31.28 -8.54 9.17
C ASN A 136 30.43 -7.45 9.87
N GLY A 137 29.11 -7.66 10.01
CA GLY A 137 28.30 -6.89 10.96
C GLY A 137 27.91 -5.47 10.50
N GLY A 138 27.79 -5.26 9.19
CA GLY A 138 27.22 -4.03 8.65
C GLY A 138 25.71 -3.97 8.85
N VAL A 139 25.18 -2.77 9.09
CA VAL A 139 23.76 -2.43 9.01
C VAL A 139 23.54 -1.80 7.64
N CYS A 140 22.55 -2.28 6.88
CA CYS A 140 22.14 -1.66 5.63
C CYS A 140 21.58 -0.25 5.93
N ALA A 141 22.09 0.77 5.24
CA ALA A 141 21.65 2.17 5.36
C ALA A 141 21.41 2.75 3.97
#